data_AF-A0A968PNQ8-F1
#
_entry.id   AF-A0A968PNQ8-F1
#
_cell.length_a   1.000
_cell.length_b   1.000
_cell.length_c   1.000
_cell.angle_alpha   90.00
_cell.angle_beta   90.00
_cell.angle_gamma   90.00
#
_symmetry.space_group_name_H-M   'P 1'
#
loop_
_entity.id
_entity.type
_entity.pdbx_description
1 polymer ?
#
loop_
_entity_poly.entity_id
_entity_poly.type
_entity_poly.pdbx_seq_one_letter_code
_entity_poly.pdbx_strand_id
1 'polypeptide(L)'
;MKKQYLNTPSKFNNLPVVEVKSPVYKAESGWEAICKRLNREIEALPGVNKIVVIETYQGVLHEELLTNLQSKLKADRFVMASDYMLPDEEIRKLVFPDVTNDRIFGFLTRLTMHAFFDADKVKAFQQNESKAARGITVIYGSGATLLAPKPDLLVYADMARWEIQLRMRRHLVDNLGVSNRDTADWMLLYKQGFFVDWRVCDRLKKQLFDRWDFLLDTNKEGQPKMIEGKAILEGIQQSMDRPFSVVPFFDPGPWGGQWMKEVCNLEPSAPNYAWCFNCVPEENSLLLKFGNDIIEIPSINAVFRHPRELLGDQVHARFGDEFPIRFDFLDTMDGGHLSLQVHPLTEYIQEKFGMHYTQDESYYMMDTEDDAIVYLGLKEGVNPTEMMADLEEAQAGGKPFEAEKHVQTWPVKKHDHVLIPAGTIHCSGKNSMVLEISATPYIFTFKLWDWGRLGLDGRPRPINIEHGKKVIQWDRTTQWTRDNLVNHIERVGEGDGWWKSPKIRRWAGWWGK
;
A
#
# COMPACT_ATOMS: atom_id res chain seq x y z
N MET A 1 34.47 1.66 15.68
CA MET A 1 33.39 2.32 16.44
C MET A 1 32.13 2.20 15.61
N LYS A 2 30.99 1.79 16.17
CA LYS A 2 29.71 1.87 15.44
C LYS A 2 29.44 3.35 15.16
N LYS A 3 29.09 3.68 13.91
CA LYS A 3 28.71 5.03 13.53
C LYS A 3 27.45 5.42 14.30
N GLN A 4 27.42 6.65 14.81
CA GLN A 4 26.29 7.20 15.56
C GLN A 4 25.70 8.34 14.72
N TYR A 5 24.41 8.24 14.41
CA TYR A 5 23.69 9.18 13.55
C TYR A 5 22.98 10.28 14.36
N LEU A 6 22.62 10.01 15.62
CA LEU A 6 22.00 10.96 16.52
C LEU A 6 22.86 11.20 17.77
N ASN A 7 23.03 12.47 18.12
CA ASN A 7 23.60 12.87 19.41
C ASN A 7 22.54 12.93 20.53
N THR A 8 21.29 12.63 20.24
CA THR A 8 20.14 12.67 21.16
C THR A 8 19.26 11.44 20.96
N PRO A 9 18.42 11.07 21.95
CA PRO A 9 17.42 10.02 21.73
C PRO A 9 16.56 10.31 20.50
N SER A 10 16.20 9.26 19.76
CA SER A 10 15.27 9.36 18.65
C SER A 10 13.93 9.94 19.14
N LYS A 11 13.35 10.81 18.31
CA LYS A 11 12.00 11.37 18.49
C LYS A 11 11.03 10.85 17.43
N PHE A 12 11.44 9.88 16.63
CA PHE A 12 10.60 9.33 15.57
C PHE A 12 9.44 8.56 16.20
N ASN A 13 8.22 8.88 15.79
CA ASN A 13 7.03 8.25 16.33
C ASN A 13 6.58 7.09 15.43
N ASN A 14 6.89 5.86 15.84
CA ASN A 14 6.48 4.65 15.12
C ASN A 14 4.99 4.28 15.30
N LEU A 15 4.31 4.87 16.29
CA LEU A 15 2.92 4.56 16.62
C LEU A 15 2.14 5.86 16.82
N PRO A 16 2.00 6.69 15.78
CA PRO A 16 1.15 7.88 15.85
C PRO A 16 -0.30 7.48 16.07
N VAL A 17 -0.97 8.21 16.95
CA VAL A 17 -2.34 7.92 17.38
C VAL A 17 -3.18 9.18 17.31
N VAL A 18 -4.39 9.04 16.80
CA VAL A 18 -5.42 10.08 16.84
C VAL A 18 -6.32 9.83 18.04
N GLU A 19 -6.28 10.72 19.03
CA GLU A 19 -7.18 10.64 20.19
C GLU A 19 -8.59 11.08 19.82
N VAL A 20 -9.56 10.16 19.91
CA VAL A 20 -10.97 10.42 19.61
C VAL A 20 -11.68 10.90 20.86
N LYS A 21 -12.23 12.11 20.80
CA LYS A 21 -13.00 12.72 21.89
C LYS A 21 -14.42 12.14 21.87
N SER A 22 -14.62 11.00 22.51
CA SER A 22 -15.95 10.44 22.77
C SER A 22 -15.92 9.58 24.04
N PRO A 23 -16.67 9.92 25.10
CA PRO A 23 -16.70 9.14 26.34
C PRO A 23 -17.62 7.90 26.27
N VAL A 24 -18.30 7.67 25.14
CA VAL A 24 -19.41 6.70 25.05
C VAL A 24 -18.96 5.36 24.46
N TYR A 25 -17.94 5.36 23.61
CA TYR A 25 -17.50 4.15 22.93
C TYR A 25 -16.47 3.37 23.74
N LYS A 26 -16.60 2.05 23.71
CA LYS A 26 -15.67 1.14 24.35
C LYS A 26 -15.38 -0.02 23.41
N ALA A 27 -14.11 -0.36 23.25
CA ALA A 27 -13.74 -1.51 22.45
C ALA A 27 -13.87 -2.80 23.26
N GLU A 28 -14.31 -3.86 22.60
CA GLU A 28 -14.15 -5.22 23.09
C GLU A 28 -12.82 -5.77 22.55
N SER A 29 -11.97 -6.30 23.44
CA SER A 29 -10.66 -6.86 23.06
C SER A 29 -10.64 -8.37 23.30
N GLY A 30 -10.24 -9.12 22.27
CA GLY A 30 -10.17 -10.58 22.28
C GLY A 30 -11.49 -11.27 21.98
N TRP A 31 -11.39 -12.50 21.45
CA TRP A 31 -12.53 -13.27 20.95
C TRP A 31 -13.65 -13.51 21.96
N GLU A 32 -13.32 -13.72 23.24
CA GLU A 32 -14.31 -13.97 24.29
C GLU A 32 -15.21 -12.76 24.51
N ALA A 33 -14.62 -11.56 24.69
CA ALA A 33 -15.36 -10.33 24.90
C ALA A 33 -16.19 -9.96 23.66
N ILE A 34 -15.59 -10.09 22.47
CA ILE A 34 -16.24 -9.82 21.18
C ILE A 34 -17.45 -10.73 20.97
N CYS A 35 -17.30 -12.05 21.11
CA CYS A 35 -18.41 -12.98 20.87
C CYS A 35 -19.49 -12.86 21.94
N LYS A 36 -19.13 -12.57 23.20
CA LYS A 36 -20.10 -12.26 24.26
C LYS A 36 -20.92 -11.01 23.91
N ARG A 37 -20.26 -9.96 23.43
CA ARG A 37 -20.95 -8.74 22.97
C ARG A 37 -21.86 -9.04 21.79
N LEU A 38 -21.37 -9.70 20.75
CA LEU A 38 -22.17 -10.06 19.58
C LEU A 38 -23.39 -10.90 19.94
N ASN A 39 -23.24 -11.95 20.76
CA ASN A 39 -24.38 -12.75 21.20
C ASN A 39 -25.45 -11.90 21.89
N ARG A 40 -25.06 -10.93 22.73
CA ARG A 40 -26.01 -10.02 23.39
C ARG A 40 -26.74 -9.13 22.38
N GLU A 41 -26.03 -8.56 21.41
CA GLU A 41 -26.64 -7.72 20.37
C GLU A 41 -27.58 -8.55 19.48
N ILE A 42 -27.15 -9.74 19.08
CA ILE A 42 -27.96 -10.68 18.29
C ILE A 42 -29.22 -11.09 19.06
N GLU A 43 -29.12 -11.41 20.35
CA GLU A 43 -30.27 -11.72 21.21
C GLU A 43 -31.26 -10.55 21.29
N ALA A 44 -30.76 -9.31 21.32
CA ALA A 44 -31.57 -8.08 21.39
C ALA A 44 -32.25 -7.70 20.06
N LEU A 45 -31.82 -8.23 18.92
CA LEU A 45 -32.47 -7.97 17.62
C LEU A 45 -33.95 -8.37 17.64
N PRO A 46 -34.84 -7.59 17.00
CA PRO A 46 -36.25 -7.93 16.89
C PRO A 46 -36.47 -9.11 15.94
N GLY A 47 -37.63 -9.76 16.05
CA GLY A 47 -38.02 -10.84 15.13
C GLY A 47 -37.53 -12.23 15.54
N VAL A 48 -38.09 -13.23 14.87
CA VAL A 48 -37.80 -14.67 15.12
C VAL A 48 -36.80 -15.26 14.12
N ASN A 49 -36.53 -14.54 13.03
CA ASN A 49 -35.51 -14.86 12.05
C ASN A 49 -34.53 -13.71 12.08
N LYS A 50 -33.26 -14.00 12.37
CA LYS A 50 -32.20 -12.99 12.53
C LYS A 50 -31.08 -13.30 11.55
N ILE A 51 -30.75 -12.34 10.70
CA ILE A 51 -29.69 -12.45 9.71
C ILE A 51 -28.52 -11.58 10.14
N VAL A 52 -27.43 -12.23 10.52
CA VAL A 52 -26.18 -11.59 10.91
C VAL A 52 -25.18 -11.77 9.77
N VAL A 53 -24.60 -10.68 9.29
CA VAL A 53 -23.54 -10.73 8.28
C VAL A 53 -22.22 -10.35 8.92
N ILE A 54 -21.21 -11.18 8.70
CA ILE A 54 -19.81 -10.90 8.99
C ILE A 54 -19.11 -10.78 7.64
N GLU A 55 -19.06 -9.55 7.14
CA GLU A 55 -18.39 -9.20 5.89
C GLU A 55 -16.89 -9.08 6.16
N THR A 56 -16.07 -9.70 5.31
CA THR A 56 -14.62 -9.71 5.49
C THR A 56 -13.91 -9.04 4.32
N TYR A 57 -12.97 -8.16 4.61
CA TYR A 57 -12.02 -7.69 3.61
C TYR A 57 -11.06 -8.83 3.23
N GLN A 58 -10.50 -8.81 2.01
CA GLN A 58 -9.50 -9.79 1.59
C GLN A 58 -8.28 -9.74 2.52
N GLY A 59 -7.78 -10.89 2.96
CA GLY A 59 -6.59 -10.99 3.83
C GLY A 59 -6.87 -11.23 5.32
N VAL A 60 -8.13 -11.37 5.74
CA VAL A 60 -8.47 -11.91 7.07
C VAL A 60 -7.91 -13.33 7.25
N LEU A 61 -7.49 -13.67 8.47
CA LEU A 61 -7.12 -15.04 8.83
C LEU A 61 -8.40 -15.84 9.02
N HIS A 62 -8.94 -16.41 7.94
CA HIS A 62 -10.25 -17.08 7.97
C HIS A 62 -10.32 -18.20 9.01
N GLU A 63 -9.24 -18.96 9.22
CA GLU A 63 -9.17 -20.04 10.21
C GLU A 63 -9.36 -19.53 11.64
N GLU A 64 -8.73 -18.41 11.99
CA GLU A 64 -8.87 -17.77 13.32
C GLU A 64 -10.31 -17.28 13.53
N LEU A 65 -10.83 -16.52 12.56
CA LEU A 65 -12.17 -15.94 12.62
C LEU A 65 -13.22 -17.05 12.73
N LEU A 66 -13.21 -18.03 11.82
CA LEU A 66 -14.20 -19.11 11.79
C LEU A 66 -14.16 -19.94 13.07
N THR A 67 -12.97 -20.35 13.51
CA THR A 67 -12.80 -21.15 14.74
C THR A 67 -13.44 -20.45 15.94
N ASN A 68 -13.20 -19.15 16.09
CA ASN A 68 -13.73 -18.39 17.23
C ASN A 68 -15.22 -18.07 17.08
N LEU A 69 -15.66 -17.65 15.89
CA LEU A 69 -17.05 -17.26 15.65
C LEU A 69 -17.98 -18.48 15.69
N GLN A 70 -17.63 -19.59 15.05
CA GLN A 70 -18.46 -20.80 15.06
C GLN A 70 -18.53 -21.46 16.44
N SER A 71 -17.45 -21.41 17.23
CA SER A 71 -17.45 -22.02 18.57
C SER A 71 -18.17 -21.18 19.62
N LYS A 72 -18.30 -19.86 19.43
CA LYS A 72 -18.78 -18.93 20.47
C LYS A 72 -20.08 -18.21 20.13
N LEU A 73 -20.42 -18.05 18.85
CA LEU A 73 -21.71 -17.46 18.47
C LEU A 73 -22.82 -18.50 18.54
N LYS A 74 -23.97 -18.11 19.07
CA LYS A 74 -25.18 -18.95 19.16
C LYS A 74 -25.94 -18.94 17.82
N ALA A 75 -25.29 -19.35 16.74
CA ALA A 75 -25.91 -19.41 15.42
C ALA A 75 -26.58 -20.77 15.21
N ASP A 76 -27.81 -20.77 14.66
CA ASP A 76 -28.50 -21.99 14.25
C ASP A 76 -28.00 -22.46 12.87
N ARG A 77 -27.60 -21.51 12.02
CA ARG A 77 -27.02 -21.79 10.71
C ARG A 77 -25.83 -20.89 10.45
N PHE A 78 -24.76 -21.46 9.91
CA PHE A 78 -23.59 -20.74 9.43
C PHE A 78 -23.48 -20.93 7.92
N VAL A 79 -23.43 -19.83 7.17
CA VAL A 79 -23.39 -19.83 5.70
C VAL A 79 -22.11 -19.18 5.24
N MET A 80 -21.38 -19.85 4.36
CA MET A 80 -20.15 -19.32 3.79
C MET A 80 -20.44 -18.62 2.48
N ALA A 81 -20.02 -17.36 2.34
CA ALA A 81 -20.17 -16.61 1.10
C ALA A 81 -19.42 -17.27 -0.07
N SER A 82 -18.31 -17.94 0.23
CA SER A 82 -17.50 -18.70 -0.74
C SER A 82 -18.28 -19.81 -1.46
N ASP A 83 -19.32 -20.38 -0.83
CA ASP A 83 -20.12 -21.46 -1.45
C ASP A 83 -20.98 -20.96 -2.63
N TYR A 84 -21.14 -19.63 -2.72
CA TYR A 84 -21.89 -18.93 -3.76
C TYR A 84 -20.99 -18.21 -4.76
N MET A 85 -19.67 -18.28 -4.57
CA MET A 85 -18.71 -17.79 -5.55
C MET A 85 -18.67 -18.70 -6.79
N LEU A 86 -18.16 -18.15 -7.90
CA LEU A 86 -17.78 -18.94 -9.05
C LEU A 86 -16.67 -19.94 -8.66
N PRO A 87 -16.55 -21.09 -9.35
CA PRO A 87 -15.45 -22.02 -9.12
C PRO A 87 -14.09 -21.35 -9.34
N ASP A 88 -13.06 -21.82 -8.61
CA ASP A 88 -11.68 -21.30 -8.65
C ASP A 88 -11.17 -21.09 -10.09
N GLU A 89 -11.32 -22.09 -10.96
CA GLU A 89 -10.87 -22.02 -12.36
C GLU A 89 -11.54 -20.88 -13.15
N GLU A 90 -12.83 -20.65 -12.92
CA GLU A 90 -13.57 -19.58 -13.58
C GLU A 90 -13.17 -18.20 -13.03
N ILE A 91 -12.88 -18.10 -11.73
CA ILE A 91 -12.34 -16.86 -11.15
C ILE A 91 -10.95 -16.57 -11.71
N ARG A 92 -10.08 -17.57 -11.86
CA ARG A 92 -8.76 -17.37 -12.51
C ARG A 92 -8.91 -16.85 -13.93
N LYS A 93 -9.84 -17.40 -14.73
CA LYS A 93 -10.14 -16.91 -16.08
C LYS A 93 -10.70 -15.48 -16.06
N LEU A 94 -11.58 -15.18 -15.09
CA LEU A 94 -12.20 -13.87 -14.91
C LEU A 94 -11.17 -12.78 -14.64
N VAL A 95 -10.21 -13.04 -13.75
CA VAL A 95 -9.21 -12.04 -13.33
C VAL A 95 -8.01 -11.97 -14.27
N PHE A 96 -7.76 -13.02 -15.06
CA PHE A 96 -6.57 -13.11 -15.93
C PHE A 96 -6.37 -11.94 -16.90
N PRO A 97 -7.39 -11.32 -17.52
CA PRO A 97 -7.20 -10.13 -18.35
C PRO A 97 -6.57 -8.94 -17.62
N ASP A 98 -6.80 -8.83 -16.31
CA ASP A 98 -6.26 -7.78 -15.45
C ASP A 98 -4.97 -8.23 -14.76
N VAL A 99 -4.87 -9.49 -14.34
CA VAL A 99 -3.63 -10.02 -13.76
C VAL A 99 -2.56 -10.11 -14.86
N THR A 100 -2.82 -10.73 -16.01
CA THR A 100 -1.87 -10.91 -17.13
C THR A 100 -0.66 -11.80 -16.80
N ASN A 101 0.10 -12.16 -17.83
CA ASN A 101 1.33 -12.96 -17.74
C ASN A 101 2.59 -12.18 -17.33
N ASP A 102 2.52 -10.85 -17.20
CA ASP A 102 3.67 -10.10 -16.67
C ASP A 102 4.01 -10.60 -15.25
N ARG A 103 5.27 -10.51 -14.80
CA ARG A 103 5.61 -11.03 -13.47
C ARG A 103 5.13 -10.12 -12.33
N ILE A 104 5.14 -8.81 -12.52
CA ILE A 104 4.87 -7.81 -11.47
C ILE A 104 3.58 -7.04 -11.77
N PHE A 105 3.40 -6.61 -13.02
CA PHE A 105 2.41 -5.61 -13.38
C PHE A 105 1.14 -6.26 -13.93
N GLY A 106 0.00 -5.62 -13.70
CA GLY A 106 -1.29 -5.97 -14.26
C GLY A 106 -2.02 -4.72 -14.75
N PHE A 107 -3.30 -4.85 -15.05
CA PHE A 107 -4.20 -3.78 -15.42
C PHE A 107 -5.19 -3.55 -14.29
N LEU A 108 -5.44 -2.30 -13.90
CA LEU A 108 -6.39 -1.99 -12.84
C LEU A 108 -7.80 -2.47 -13.22
N THR A 109 -8.34 -3.39 -12.41
CA THR A 109 -9.60 -4.05 -12.74
C THR A 109 -10.80 -3.09 -12.70
N ARG A 110 -11.78 -3.38 -13.56
CA ARG A 110 -13.14 -2.80 -13.49
C ARG A 110 -14.15 -3.76 -12.84
N LEU A 111 -13.71 -4.94 -12.42
CA LEU A 111 -14.58 -5.93 -11.78
C LEU A 111 -15.16 -5.39 -10.45
N THR A 112 -16.32 -5.91 -10.09
CA THR A 112 -16.97 -5.66 -8.79
C THR A 112 -17.19 -7.00 -8.09
N MET A 113 -17.52 -6.97 -6.80
CA MET A 113 -17.70 -8.21 -6.03
C MET A 113 -18.72 -9.16 -6.67
N HIS A 114 -19.76 -8.61 -7.31
CA HIS A 114 -20.78 -9.40 -8.01
C HIS A 114 -20.22 -10.31 -9.10
N ALA A 115 -19.11 -9.93 -9.75
CA ALA A 115 -18.51 -10.73 -10.82
C ALA A 115 -17.89 -12.04 -10.30
N PHE A 116 -17.56 -12.12 -9.00
CA PHE A 116 -16.99 -13.30 -8.38
C PHE A 116 -18.06 -14.31 -7.92
N PHE A 117 -19.34 -13.97 -8.04
CA PHE A 117 -20.46 -14.78 -7.55
C PHE A 117 -21.30 -15.36 -8.68
N ASP A 118 -21.80 -16.57 -8.45
CA ASP A 118 -22.83 -17.19 -9.28
C ASP A 118 -24.17 -16.49 -9.01
N ALA A 119 -24.61 -15.68 -9.97
CA ALA A 119 -25.80 -14.85 -9.82
C ALA A 119 -27.08 -15.65 -9.56
N ASP A 120 -27.20 -16.86 -10.14
CA ASP A 120 -28.38 -17.71 -9.96
C ASP A 120 -28.39 -18.33 -8.57
N LYS A 121 -27.22 -18.79 -8.07
CA LYS A 121 -27.10 -19.28 -6.68
C LYS A 121 -27.39 -18.18 -5.66
N VAL A 122 -26.86 -16.97 -5.86
CA VAL A 122 -27.11 -15.81 -4.99
C VAL A 122 -28.60 -15.48 -4.96
N LYS A 123 -29.24 -15.40 -6.13
CA LYS A 123 -30.68 -15.10 -6.23
C LYS A 123 -31.54 -16.18 -5.59
N ALA A 124 -31.22 -17.46 -5.82
CA ALA A 124 -31.90 -18.57 -5.19
C ALA A 124 -31.75 -18.53 -3.66
N PHE A 125 -30.56 -18.21 -3.16
CA PHE A 125 -30.32 -18.03 -1.73
C PHE A 125 -31.17 -16.92 -1.14
N GLN A 126 -31.12 -15.71 -1.72
CA GLN A 126 -31.89 -14.56 -1.24
C GLN A 126 -33.40 -14.87 -1.19
N GLN A 127 -33.92 -15.55 -2.21
CA GLN A 127 -35.33 -15.94 -2.26
C GLN A 127 -35.70 -16.98 -1.19
N ASN A 128 -34.83 -17.94 -0.94
CA ASN A 128 -35.06 -18.98 0.07
C ASN A 128 -34.89 -18.42 1.50
N GLU A 129 -33.91 -17.55 1.72
CA GLU A 129 -33.63 -16.99 3.04
C GLU A 129 -34.74 -16.05 3.51
N SER A 130 -35.35 -15.30 2.58
CA SER A 130 -36.58 -14.53 2.87
C SER A 130 -37.75 -15.37 3.37
N LYS A 131 -37.68 -16.69 3.20
CA LYS A 131 -38.69 -17.69 3.58
C LYS A 131 -38.18 -18.68 4.64
N ALA A 132 -36.95 -18.52 5.14
CA ALA A 132 -36.30 -19.47 6.02
C ALA A 132 -37.01 -19.59 7.39
N ALA A 133 -36.77 -20.72 8.05
CA ALA A 133 -37.32 -21.03 9.36
C ALA A 133 -36.72 -20.14 10.48
N ARG A 134 -37.36 -20.18 11.65
CA ARG A 134 -36.98 -19.42 12.86
C ARG A 134 -35.55 -19.76 13.30
N GLY A 135 -34.78 -18.73 13.67
CA GLY A 135 -33.41 -18.89 14.16
C GLY A 135 -32.47 -17.73 13.78
N ILE A 136 -31.20 -17.90 14.14
CA ILE A 136 -30.07 -17.01 13.83
C ILE A 136 -29.25 -17.63 12.70
N THR A 137 -29.25 -16.98 11.53
CA THR A 137 -28.34 -17.28 10.43
C THR A 137 -27.17 -16.31 10.48
N VAL A 138 -25.95 -16.83 10.58
CA VAL A 138 -24.71 -16.07 10.36
C VAL A 138 -24.21 -16.33 8.94
N ILE A 139 -24.02 -15.28 8.15
CA ILE A 139 -23.43 -15.33 6.82
C ILE A 139 -22.05 -14.69 6.89
N TYR A 140 -21.03 -15.42 6.47
CA TYR A 140 -19.63 -15.05 6.69
C TYR A 140 -18.82 -15.06 5.38
N GLY A 141 -17.92 -14.08 5.24
CA GLY A 141 -16.88 -14.06 4.22
C GLY A 141 -16.97 -12.86 3.29
N SER A 142 -16.03 -12.76 2.36
CA SER A 142 -15.95 -11.66 1.40
C SER A 142 -17.15 -11.73 0.44
N GLY A 143 -17.90 -10.63 0.33
CA GLY A 143 -19.15 -10.57 -0.42
C GLY A 143 -20.35 -11.16 0.31
N ALA A 144 -20.28 -11.45 1.62
CA ALA A 144 -21.43 -11.96 2.38
C ALA A 144 -22.65 -11.02 2.32
N THR A 145 -22.43 -9.70 2.22
CA THR A 145 -23.51 -8.72 2.03
C THR A 145 -24.24 -8.83 0.69
N LEU A 146 -23.71 -9.54 -0.31
CA LEU A 146 -24.43 -9.85 -1.53
C LEU A 146 -25.50 -10.93 -1.28
N LEU A 147 -25.27 -11.86 -0.35
CA LEU A 147 -26.25 -12.89 0.01
C LEU A 147 -27.38 -12.34 0.88
N ALA A 148 -27.05 -11.41 1.78
CA ALA A 148 -28.04 -10.68 2.57
C ALA A 148 -27.80 -9.16 2.47
N PRO A 149 -28.39 -8.48 1.46
CA PRO A 149 -28.20 -7.05 1.26
C PRO A 149 -28.80 -6.18 2.36
N LYS A 150 -29.65 -6.72 3.23
CA LYS A 150 -30.27 -6.03 4.38
C LYS A 150 -30.21 -6.95 5.60
N PRO A 151 -29.02 -7.15 6.20
CA PRO A 151 -28.91 -7.92 7.42
C PRO A 151 -29.49 -7.14 8.60
N ASP A 152 -29.84 -7.85 9.67
CA ASP A 152 -30.26 -7.26 10.94
C ASP A 152 -29.06 -6.75 11.75
N LEU A 153 -27.88 -7.33 11.53
CA LEU A 153 -26.61 -6.88 12.11
C LEU A 153 -25.46 -7.13 11.13
N LEU A 154 -24.61 -6.12 10.91
CA LEU A 154 -23.43 -6.16 10.05
C LEU A 154 -22.15 -5.89 10.84
N VAL A 155 -21.29 -6.91 10.93
CA VAL A 155 -19.90 -6.80 11.36
C VAL A 155 -19.01 -6.72 10.13
N TYR A 156 -18.11 -5.74 10.08
CA TYR A 156 -17.12 -5.60 9.02
C TYR A 156 -15.71 -5.86 9.54
N ALA A 157 -15.09 -6.95 9.09
CA ALA A 157 -13.74 -7.34 9.48
C ALA A 157 -12.70 -6.78 8.50
N ASP A 158 -11.72 -6.03 9.01
CA ASP A 158 -10.78 -5.25 8.20
C ASP A 158 -9.35 -5.24 8.79
N MET A 159 -8.36 -4.91 7.95
CA MET A 159 -6.96 -4.67 8.34
C MET A 159 -6.22 -3.86 7.29
N ALA A 160 -5.14 -3.19 7.69
CA ALA A 160 -4.26 -2.48 6.77
C ALA A 160 -3.60 -3.43 5.77
N ARG A 161 -3.36 -2.95 4.54
CA ARG A 161 -2.81 -3.82 3.48
C ARG A 161 -1.38 -4.24 3.73
N TRP A 162 -0.63 -3.46 4.51
CA TRP A 162 0.68 -3.92 4.99
C TRP A 162 0.58 -5.27 5.71
N GLU A 163 -0.42 -5.45 6.58
CA GLU A 163 -0.63 -6.74 7.25
C GLU A 163 -1.04 -7.84 6.26
N ILE A 164 -1.85 -7.52 5.24
CA ILE A 164 -2.18 -8.48 4.17
C ILE A 164 -0.90 -8.97 3.48
N GLN A 165 0.02 -8.07 3.15
CA GLN A 165 1.30 -8.42 2.53
C GLN A 165 2.14 -9.33 3.44
N LEU A 166 2.22 -9.02 4.74
CA LEU A 166 2.92 -9.85 5.72
C LEU A 166 2.29 -11.25 5.81
N ARG A 167 0.98 -11.38 5.68
CA ARG A 167 0.29 -12.68 5.64
C ARG A 167 0.54 -13.43 4.34
N MET A 168 0.56 -12.75 3.19
CA MET A 168 0.92 -13.34 1.90
C MET A 168 2.35 -13.91 1.92
N ARG A 169 3.31 -13.16 2.46
CA ARG A 169 4.71 -13.60 2.64
C ARG A 169 4.85 -14.83 3.55
N ARG A 170 3.90 -15.01 4.49
CA ARG A 170 3.83 -16.16 5.41
C ARG A 170 2.94 -17.30 4.88
N HIS A 171 2.39 -17.19 3.67
CA HIS A 171 1.46 -18.16 3.08
C HIS A 171 0.19 -18.40 3.92
N LEU A 172 -0.33 -17.37 4.58
CA LEU A 172 -1.48 -17.48 5.49
C LEU A 172 -2.83 -17.10 4.85
N VAL A 173 -2.81 -16.44 3.69
CA VAL A 173 -4.01 -15.89 3.05
C VAL A 173 -3.98 -16.10 1.54
N ASP A 174 -5.15 -16.32 0.98
CA ASP A 174 -5.34 -16.45 -0.46
C ASP A 174 -5.79 -15.13 -1.11
N ASN A 175 -5.77 -15.10 -2.44
CA ASN A 175 -6.51 -14.11 -3.20
C ASN A 175 -8.03 -14.33 -3.15
N LEU A 176 -8.78 -13.32 -3.53
CA LEU A 176 -10.25 -13.33 -3.47
C LEU A 176 -10.84 -14.48 -4.31
N GLY A 177 -11.51 -15.42 -3.63
CA GLY A 177 -12.26 -16.52 -4.25
C GLY A 177 -11.41 -17.63 -4.88
N VAL A 178 -10.11 -17.65 -4.64
CA VAL A 178 -9.17 -18.62 -5.23
C VAL A 178 -8.34 -19.24 -4.12
N SER A 179 -8.03 -20.53 -4.18
CA SER A 179 -7.09 -21.17 -3.26
C SER A 179 -5.70 -21.15 -3.86
N ASN A 180 -4.81 -20.27 -3.38
CA ASN A 180 -3.49 -20.06 -3.97
C ASN A 180 -2.39 -19.57 -3.02
N ARG A 181 -2.63 -19.51 -1.70
CA ARG A 181 -1.65 -19.05 -0.70
C ARG A 181 -0.30 -19.78 -0.78
N ASP A 182 -0.30 -21.04 -1.19
CA ASP A 182 0.89 -21.89 -1.34
C ASP A 182 1.68 -21.63 -2.63
N THR A 183 1.38 -20.57 -3.37
CA THR A 183 2.15 -20.21 -4.57
C THR A 183 3.63 -19.98 -4.24
N ALA A 184 4.52 -20.45 -5.12
CA ALA A 184 5.96 -20.40 -4.87
C ALA A 184 6.58 -18.99 -4.95
N ASP A 185 5.86 -18.03 -5.54
CA ASP A 185 6.23 -16.61 -5.57
C ASP A 185 5.07 -15.79 -5.01
N TRP A 186 5.20 -15.33 -3.76
CA TRP A 186 4.18 -14.54 -3.07
C TRP A 186 3.84 -13.24 -3.81
N MET A 187 4.74 -12.75 -4.68
CA MET A 187 4.48 -11.58 -5.52
C MET A 187 3.29 -11.78 -6.45
N LEU A 188 2.97 -13.04 -6.81
CA LEU A 188 1.77 -13.35 -7.59
C LEU A 188 0.48 -13.07 -6.79
N LEU A 189 0.51 -13.33 -5.47
CA LEU A 189 -0.61 -13.00 -4.58
C LEU A 189 -0.78 -11.49 -4.49
N TYR A 190 0.33 -10.79 -4.26
CA TYR A 190 0.35 -9.34 -4.17
C TYR A 190 -0.15 -8.68 -5.44
N LYS A 191 0.30 -9.17 -6.60
CA LYS A 191 -0.10 -8.69 -7.92
C LYS A 191 -1.61 -8.78 -8.11
N GLN A 192 -2.23 -9.94 -7.90
CA GLN A 192 -3.69 -10.05 -7.99
C GLN A 192 -4.38 -9.19 -6.91
N GLY A 193 -3.83 -9.13 -5.71
CA GLY A 193 -4.30 -8.25 -4.64
C GLY A 193 -4.41 -6.78 -5.07
N PHE A 194 -3.31 -6.24 -5.59
CA PHE A 194 -3.19 -4.84 -6.01
C PHE A 194 -4.07 -4.49 -7.21
N PHE A 195 -4.01 -5.29 -8.27
CA PHE A 195 -4.69 -4.99 -9.54
C PHE A 195 -6.17 -5.37 -9.52
N VAL A 196 -6.57 -6.33 -8.67
CA VAL A 196 -7.91 -6.90 -8.67
C VAL A 196 -8.57 -6.85 -7.29
N ASP A 197 -8.10 -7.67 -6.35
CA ASP A 197 -8.89 -8.01 -5.15
C ASP A 197 -9.18 -6.78 -4.29
N TRP A 198 -8.18 -5.94 -4.05
CA TRP A 198 -8.33 -4.74 -3.22
C TRP A 198 -9.25 -3.73 -3.88
N ARG A 199 -9.17 -3.56 -5.20
CA ARG A 199 -10.08 -2.65 -5.94
C ARG A 199 -11.52 -3.14 -5.89
N VAL A 200 -11.73 -4.46 -5.97
CA VAL A 200 -13.04 -5.10 -5.83
C VAL A 200 -13.59 -4.92 -4.42
N CYS A 201 -12.77 -5.18 -3.39
CA CYS A 201 -13.15 -5.07 -1.99
C CYS A 201 -13.38 -3.61 -1.56
N ASP A 202 -12.56 -2.66 -2.02
CA ASP A 202 -12.72 -1.23 -1.76
C ASP A 202 -14.07 -0.72 -2.28
N ARG A 203 -14.45 -1.09 -3.50
CA ARG A 203 -15.75 -0.71 -4.08
C ARG A 203 -16.92 -1.19 -3.24
N LEU A 204 -16.83 -2.41 -2.69
CA LEU A 204 -17.84 -2.92 -1.77
C LEU A 204 -17.78 -2.21 -0.41
N LYS A 205 -16.58 -2.05 0.17
CA LYS A 205 -16.34 -1.34 1.45
C LYS A 205 -16.99 0.03 1.45
N LYS A 206 -16.79 0.80 0.38
CA LYS A 206 -17.36 2.14 0.19
C LYS A 206 -18.89 2.18 0.26
N GLN A 207 -19.57 1.12 -0.18
CA GLN A 207 -21.03 1.01 -0.12
C GLN A 207 -21.53 0.63 1.28
N LEU A 208 -20.65 0.15 2.16
CA LEU A 208 -21.00 -0.43 3.45
C LEU A 208 -20.68 0.47 4.65
N PHE A 209 -19.83 1.50 4.52
CA PHE A 209 -19.42 2.39 5.63
C PHE A 209 -20.57 2.78 6.57
N ASP A 210 -21.66 3.31 6.01
CA ASP A 210 -22.80 3.83 6.78
C ASP A 210 -23.72 2.73 7.35
N ARG A 211 -23.39 1.46 7.09
CA ARG A 211 -24.18 0.29 7.47
C ARG A 211 -23.50 -0.58 8.52
N TRP A 212 -22.27 -0.27 8.90
CA TRP A 212 -21.56 -1.05 9.91
C TRP A 212 -22.18 -0.85 11.28
N ASP A 213 -22.72 -1.92 11.86
CA ASP A 213 -23.04 -1.95 13.28
C ASP A 213 -21.74 -2.05 14.09
N PHE A 214 -20.81 -2.90 13.64
CA PHE A 214 -19.50 -3.07 14.23
C PHE A 214 -18.39 -3.14 13.18
N LEU A 215 -17.25 -2.54 13.51
CA LEU A 215 -15.98 -2.81 12.85
C LEU A 215 -15.14 -3.75 13.72
N LEU A 216 -14.61 -4.80 13.12
CA LEU A 216 -13.71 -5.77 13.72
C LEU A 216 -12.30 -5.53 13.16
N ASP A 217 -11.45 -4.94 13.99
CA ASP A 217 -10.00 -4.81 13.75
C ASP A 217 -9.35 -6.18 13.88
N THR A 218 -8.75 -6.62 12.78
CA THR A 218 -8.10 -7.92 12.66
C THR A 218 -6.61 -7.81 12.32
N ASN A 219 -5.98 -6.64 12.53
CA ASN A 219 -4.56 -6.45 12.17
C ASN A 219 -3.63 -7.42 12.95
N LYS A 220 -3.94 -7.70 14.22
CA LYS A 220 -3.11 -8.56 15.08
C LYS A 220 -3.75 -9.91 15.32
N GLU A 221 -3.10 -10.96 14.81
CA GLU A 221 -3.46 -12.37 15.03
C GLU A 221 -3.62 -12.67 16.54
N GLY A 222 -4.72 -13.32 16.91
CA GLY A 222 -5.05 -13.68 18.28
C GLY A 222 -5.47 -12.51 19.18
N GLN A 223 -5.43 -11.28 18.68
CA GLN A 223 -5.73 -10.06 19.46
C GLN A 223 -6.73 -9.15 18.71
N PRO A 224 -7.88 -9.68 18.26
CA PRO A 224 -8.88 -8.85 17.58
C PRO A 224 -9.46 -7.81 18.51
N LYS A 225 -9.96 -6.72 17.94
CA LYS A 225 -10.74 -5.72 18.67
C LYS A 225 -11.99 -5.37 17.90
N MET A 226 -13.09 -5.12 18.59
CA MET A 226 -14.35 -4.73 17.98
C MET A 226 -14.88 -3.46 18.63
N ILE A 227 -15.37 -2.54 17.81
CA ILE A 227 -16.03 -1.31 18.28
C ILE A 227 -17.22 -1.00 17.37
N GLU A 228 -18.17 -0.20 17.86
CA GLU A 228 -19.30 0.25 17.06
C GLU A 228 -18.83 0.96 15.77
N GLY A 229 -19.46 0.65 14.63
CA GLY A 229 -19.06 1.22 13.33
C GLY A 229 -19.14 2.75 13.32
N LYS A 230 -20.16 3.32 13.99
CA LYS A 230 -20.30 4.77 14.17
C LYS A 230 -19.10 5.40 14.91
N ALA A 231 -18.49 4.69 15.86
CA ALA A 231 -17.32 5.18 16.59
C ALA A 231 -16.13 5.39 15.63
N ILE A 232 -15.93 4.46 14.70
CA ILE A 232 -14.90 4.58 13.65
C ILE A 232 -15.17 5.76 12.74
N LEU A 233 -16.41 5.92 12.26
CA LEU A 233 -16.78 7.04 11.39
C LEU A 233 -16.55 8.39 12.09
N GLU A 234 -16.91 8.50 13.38
CA GLU A 234 -16.64 9.70 14.19
C GLU A 234 -15.13 9.92 14.41
N GLY A 235 -14.35 8.86 14.64
CA GLY A 235 -12.90 8.95 14.79
C GLY A 235 -12.18 9.37 13.52
N ILE A 236 -12.62 8.85 12.37
CA ILE A 236 -12.13 9.27 11.04
C ILE A 236 -12.47 10.76 10.81
N GLN A 237 -13.70 11.20 11.08
CA GLN A 237 -14.09 12.61 10.95
C GLN A 237 -13.22 13.52 11.83
N GLN A 238 -13.00 13.17 13.10
CA GLN A 238 -12.14 13.93 14.01
C GLN A 238 -10.65 13.91 13.62
N SER A 239 -10.24 13.00 12.74
CA SER A 239 -8.90 13.02 12.15
C SER A 239 -8.78 14.14 11.11
N MET A 240 -9.87 14.49 10.42
CA MET A 240 -9.88 15.54 9.38
C MET A 240 -9.78 16.96 9.96
N ASP A 241 -10.14 17.15 11.24
CA ASP A 241 -10.17 18.46 11.89
C ASP A 241 -8.79 18.92 12.42
N ARG A 242 -7.72 18.16 12.14
CA ARG A 242 -6.36 18.42 12.66
C ARG A 242 -5.29 17.72 11.81
N PRO A 243 -4.02 18.11 11.93
CA PRO A 243 -2.92 17.28 11.46
C PRO A 243 -2.91 15.92 12.16
N PHE A 244 -2.73 14.85 11.38
CA PHE A 244 -2.54 13.48 11.87
C PHE A 244 -1.46 12.77 11.05
N SER A 245 -0.98 11.63 11.55
CA SER A 245 -0.03 10.77 10.85
C SER A 245 -0.57 9.35 10.83
N VAL A 246 -0.27 8.63 9.75
CA VAL A 246 -0.51 7.19 9.64
C VAL A 246 0.67 6.43 10.25
N VAL A 247 0.48 5.14 10.51
CA VAL A 247 1.53 4.29 11.11
C VAL A 247 2.57 3.92 10.03
N PRO A 248 3.84 4.32 10.17
CA PRO A 248 4.89 3.92 9.24
C PRO A 248 5.14 2.42 9.34
N PHE A 249 5.52 1.80 8.22
CA PHE A 249 6.12 0.47 8.22
C PHE A 249 7.50 0.48 7.59
N PHE A 250 8.30 -0.53 7.95
CA PHE A 250 9.71 -0.65 7.62
C PHE A 250 9.97 -2.04 7.04
N ASP A 251 10.72 -2.10 5.94
CA ASP A 251 11.00 -3.37 5.25
C ASP A 251 12.51 -3.51 4.98
N PRO A 252 13.13 -4.67 5.29
CA PRO A 252 14.48 -4.97 4.86
C PRO A 252 14.58 -5.06 3.34
N GLY A 253 15.80 -4.91 2.82
CA GLY A 253 16.04 -5.05 1.38
C GLY A 253 17.49 -5.37 1.04
N PRO A 254 17.78 -5.80 -0.20
CA PRO A 254 19.14 -6.18 -0.63
C PRO A 254 20.18 -5.06 -0.54
N TRP A 255 19.74 -3.81 -0.51
CA TRP A 255 20.58 -2.62 -0.41
C TRP A 255 20.51 -1.94 0.96
N GLY A 256 19.67 -2.45 1.86
CA GLY A 256 19.28 -1.74 3.07
C GLY A 256 20.44 -1.39 3.99
N GLY A 257 20.35 -0.20 4.55
CA GLY A 257 21.34 0.39 5.44
C GLY A 257 21.03 0.17 6.92
N GLN A 258 21.68 1.01 7.72
CA GLN A 258 21.73 0.90 9.18
C GLN A 258 21.21 2.15 9.90
N TRP A 259 20.96 3.25 9.17
CA TRP A 259 20.59 4.56 9.72
C TRP A 259 19.24 4.51 10.43
N MET A 260 18.25 3.86 9.82
CA MET A 260 16.90 3.80 10.39
C MET A 260 16.84 3.04 11.72
N LYS A 261 17.79 2.13 12.00
CA LYS A 261 17.84 1.42 13.30
C LYS A 261 17.96 2.39 14.47
N GLU A 262 18.86 3.35 14.35
CA GLU A 262 19.09 4.36 15.37
C GLU A 262 18.06 5.47 15.28
N VAL A 263 17.88 6.06 14.10
CA VAL A 263 17.10 7.30 13.96
C VAL A 263 15.60 7.06 14.07
N CYS A 264 15.10 5.92 13.62
CA CYS A 264 13.69 5.55 13.74
C CYS A 264 13.43 4.64 14.96
N ASN A 265 14.42 4.42 15.83
CA ASN A 265 14.30 3.57 17.02
C ASN A 265 13.73 2.17 16.71
N LEU A 266 14.34 1.49 15.73
CA LEU A 266 13.92 0.16 15.28
C LEU A 266 14.77 -0.93 15.92
N GLU A 267 14.34 -2.18 15.75
CA GLU A 267 14.99 -3.37 16.32
C GLU A 267 16.46 -3.46 15.87
N PRO A 268 17.44 -3.30 16.79
CA PRO A 268 18.86 -3.27 16.41
C PRO A 268 19.38 -4.61 15.87
N SER A 269 18.72 -5.73 16.22
CA SER A 269 19.09 -7.07 15.78
C SER A 269 18.64 -7.41 14.35
N ALA A 270 17.70 -6.65 13.76
CA ALA A 270 17.33 -6.82 12.35
C ALA A 270 18.57 -6.67 11.46
N PRO A 271 18.71 -7.40 10.33
CA PRO A 271 19.91 -7.28 9.48
C PRO A 271 20.10 -5.87 8.93
N ASN A 272 19.05 -5.30 8.34
CA ASN A 272 19.01 -3.95 7.81
C ASN A 272 17.57 -3.43 7.73
N TYR A 273 17.44 -2.17 7.34
CA TYR A 273 16.19 -1.61 6.84
C TYR A 273 16.50 -0.89 5.53
N ALA A 274 15.74 -1.17 4.48
CA ALA A 274 15.89 -0.53 3.18
C ALA A 274 14.85 0.56 3.02
N TRP A 275 13.58 0.20 3.22
CA TRP A 275 12.45 1.09 3.05
C TRP A 275 11.81 1.45 4.38
N CYS A 276 11.35 2.69 4.48
CA CYS A 276 10.21 3.02 5.31
C CYS A 276 9.16 3.76 4.50
N PHE A 277 7.93 3.30 4.59
CA PHE A 277 6.76 3.89 3.96
C PHE A 277 5.95 4.60 5.04
N ASN A 278 6.17 5.91 5.17
CA ASN A 278 5.61 6.69 6.27
C ASN A 278 4.25 7.28 5.95
N CYS A 279 3.92 7.46 4.67
CA CYS A 279 2.65 8.03 4.25
C CYS A 279 2.27 7.51 2.86
N VAL A 280 1.74 6.30 2.85
CA VAL A 280 1.09 5.60 1.73
C VAL A 280 -0.26 5.12 2.26
N PRO A 281 -1.30 5.98 2.30
CA PRO A 281 -2.57 5.63 2.95
C PRO A 281 -3.22 4.34 2.46
N GLU A 282 -2.96 3.98 1.20
CA GLU A 282 -3.37 2.73 0.57
C GLU A 282 -2.84 1.50 1.30
N GLU A 283 -1.68 1.58 1.95
CA GLU A 283 -1.03 0.46 2.65
C GLU A 283 -0.94 0.62 4.17
N ASN A 284 -0.76 1.85 4.67
CA ASN A 284 -0.59 2.14 6.09
C ASN A 284 -1.89 1.96 6.89
N SER A 285 -1.75 1.80 8.20
CA SER A 285 -2.85 1.87 9.15
C SER A 285 -2.99 3.26 9.79
N LEU A 286 -4.16 3.51 10.36
CA LEU A 286 -4.47 4.67 11.21
C LEU A 286 -4.89 4.15 12.58
N LEU A 287 -4.26 4.66 13.65
CA LEU A 287 -4.63 4.32 15.02
C LEU A 287 -5.60 5.35 15.60
N LEU A 288 -6.78 4.87 15.97
CA LEU A 288 -7.81 5.67 16.65
C LEU A 288 -7.88 5.24 18.11
N LYS A 289 -7.70 6.19 19.03
CA LYS A 289 -7.74 5.93 20.47
C LYS A 289 -9.03 6.42 21.10
N PHE A 290 -9.78 5.49 21.69
CA PHE A 290 -11.03 5.71 22.41
C PHE A 290 -10.78 5.46 23.90
N GLY A 291 -10.56 6.52 24.67
CA GLY A 291 -10.12 6.38 26.07
C GLY A 291 -8.76 5.67 26.14
N ASN A 292 -8.73 4.45 26.68
CA ASN A 292 -7.52 3.62 26.75
C ASN A 292 -7.42 2.60 25.61
N ASP A 293 -8.49 2.41 24.84
CA ASP A 293 -8.53 1.43 23.77
C ASP A 293 -8.00 2.03 22.48
N ILE A 294 -7.16 1.29 21.76
CA ILE A 294 -6.67 1.67 20.42
C ILE A 294 -7.25 0.69 19.42
N ILE A 295 -7.90 1.21 18.39
CA ILE A 295 -8.36 0.46 17.22
C ILE A 295 -7.48 0.82 16.03
N GLU A 296 -7.02 -0.19 15.31
CA GLU A 296 -6.23 -0.04 14.09
C GLU A 296 -7.11 -0.29 12.86
N ILE A 297 -7.17 0.70 11.96
CA ILE A 297 -7.94 0.60 10.72
C ILE A 297 -7.04 0.88 9.50
N PRO A 298 -7.40 0.43 8.29
CA PRO A 298 -6.74 0.92 7.08
C PRO A 298 -6.84 2.44 7.00
N SER A 299 -5.72 3.13 6.79
CA SER A 299 -5.75 4.59 6.69
C SER A 299 -6.45 5.08 5.41
N ILE A 300 -6.49 4.28 4.35
CA ILE A 300 -7.29 4.54 3.15
C ILE A 300 -8.79 4.73 3.44
N ASN A 301 -9.30 4.20 4.56
CA ASN A 301 -10.69 4.44 4.97
C ASN A 301 -10.96 5.94 5.19
N ALA A 302 -9.96 6.73 5.61
CA ALA A 302 -10.08 8.18 5.71
C ALA A 302 -10.21 8.85 4.34
N VAL A 303 -9.42 8.41 3.35
CA VAL A 303 -9.50 8.88 1.97
C VAL A 303 -10.86 8.55 1.35
N PHE A 304 -11.34 7.32 1.52
CA PHE A 304 -12.64 6.91 0.98
C PHE A 304 -13.83 7.61 1.63
N ARG A 305 -13.73 7.95 2.91
CA ARG A 305 -14.84 8.55 3.65
C ARG A 305 -14.91 10.07 3.50
N HIS A 306 -13.76 10.74 3.51
CA HIS A 306 -13.67 12.21 3.42
C HIS A 306 -12.66 12.65 2.35
N PRO A 307 -12.82 12.21 1.08
CA PRO A 307 -11.83 12.50 0.05
C PRO A 307 -11.68 13.99 -0.21
N ARG A 308 -12.78 14.77 -0.18
CA ARG A 308 -12.73 16.21 -0.47
C ARG A 308 -12.15 17.01 0.68
N GLU A 309 -12.49 16.68 1.92
CA GLU A 309 -11.97 17.34 3.11
C GLU A 309 -10.47 17.05 3.28
N LEU A 310 -10.04 15.83 2.97
CA LEU A 310 -8.64 15.42 3.08
C LEU A 310 -7.77 15.90 1.92
N LEU A 311 -8.24 15.73 0.68
CA LEU A 311 -7.45 15.99 -0.53
C LEU A 311 -7.67 17.40 -1.09
N GLY A 312 -8.85 17.97 -0.89
CA GLY A 312 -9.33 19.15 -1.61
C GLY A 312 -9.88 18.83 -3.00
N ASP A 313 -10.77 19.68 -3.51
CA ASP A 313 -11.51 19.43 -4.76
C ASP A 313 -10.60 19.25 -5.99
N GLN A 314 -9.52 20.02 -6.11
CA GLN A 314 -8.61 19.94 -7.26
C GLN A 314 -7.83 18.62 -7.29
N VAL A 315 -7.34 18.17 -6.13
CA VAL A 315 -6.62 16.91 -6.01
C VAL A 315 -7.58 15.75 -6.25
N HIS A 316 -8.76 15.78 -5.63
CA HIS A 316 -9.78 14.75 -5.85
C HIS A 316 -10.21 14.64 -7.31
N ALA A 317 -10.37 15.78 -8.01
CA ALA A 317 -10.72 15.77 -9.43
C ALA A 317 -9.65 15.11 -10.31
N ARG A 318 -8.37 15.19 -9.92
CA ARG A 318 -7.24 14.63 -10.67
C ARG A 318 -6.93 13.19 -10.32
N PHE A 319 -6.95 12.85 -9.04
CA PHE A 319 -6.48 11.55 -8.52
C PHE A 319 -7.62 10.63 -8.08
N GLY A 320 -8.86 11.13 -7.99
CA GLY A 320 -9.97 10.38 -7.42
C GLY A 320 -9.73 10.10 -5.94
N ASP A 321 -10.07 8.88 -5.52
CA ASP A 321 -9.90 8.44 -4.13
C ASP A 321 -8.54 7.77 -3.88
N GLU A 322 -7.50 8.24 -4.57
CA GLU A 322 -6.10 7.86 -4.35
C GLU A 322 -5.41 9.04 -3.65
N PHE A 323 -4.63 8.76 -2.62
CA PHE A 323 -3.85 9.80 -1.96
C PHE A 323 -2.67 10.15 -2.86
N PRO A 324 -2.45 11.42 -3.23
CA PRO A 324 -1.62 11.74 -4.40
C PRO A 324 -0.12 11.62 -4.15
N ILE A 325 0.34 11.77 -2.91
CA ILE A 325 1.76 11.89 -2.56
C ILE A 325 2.13 10.82 -1.55
N ARG A 326 3.33 10.24 -1.71
CA ARG A 326 3.95 9.41 -0.68
C ARG A 326 5.30 9.93 -0.21
N PHE A 327 5.69 9.45 0.97
CA PHE A 327 6.93 9.78 1.64
C PHE A 327 7.64 8.51 2.06
N ASP A 328 8.76 8.25 1.39
CA ASP A 328 9.56 7.05 1.61
C ASP A 328 10.96 7.41 2.10
N PHE A 329 11.45 6.61 3.02
CA PHE A 329 12.82 6.63 3.49
C PHE A 329 13.58 5.51 2.79
N LEU A 330 14.58 5.88 2.00
CA LEU A 330 15.48 4.94 1.34
C LEU A 330 16.84 5.02 2.04
N ASP A 331 17.12 4.03 2.88
CA ASP A 331 18.34 3.93 3.65
C ASP A 331 19.38 3.05 2.94
N THR A 332 20.38 3.69 2.34
CA THR A 332 21.57 3.03 1.78
C THR A 332 22.83 3.27 2.62
N MET A 333 22.69 3.83 3.84
CA MET A 333 23.81 4.12 4.74
C MET A 333 24.45 2.83 5.26
N ASP A 334 25.74 2.62 4.97
CA ASP A 334 26.42 1.33 5.16
C ASP A 334 25.75 0.17 4.38
N GLY A 335 25.02 0.50 3.31
CA GLY A 335 24.32 -0.42 2.43
C GLY A 335 24.87 -0.43 1.01
N GLY A 336 24.01 -0.73 0.04
CA GLY A 336 24.34 -0.77 -1.38
C GLY A 336 23.59 0.26 -2.20
N HIS A 337 23.88 0.33 -3.50
CA HIS A 337 23.10 1.15 -4.44
C HIS A 337 21.64 0.68 -4.51
N LEU A 338 20.67 1.58 -4.66
CA LEU A 338 19.32 1.21 -5.06
C LEU A 338 19.32 0.57 -6.47
N SER A 339 18.27 -0.08 -6.94
CA SER A 339 18.21 -0.49 -8.36
C SER A 339 18.34 0.72 -9.29
N LEU A 340 19.03 0.55 -10.41
CA LEU A 340 18.94 1.48 -11.53
C LEU A 340 17.57 1.33 -12.18
N GLN A 341 16.83 2.42 -12.28
CA GLN A 341 15.41 2.35 -12.60
C GLN A 341 14.92 3.57 -13.38
N VAL A 342 13.71 3.45 -13.91
CA VAL A 342 12.98 4.51 -14.61
C VAL A 342 11.48 4.36 -14.33
N HIS A 343 10.79 5.48 -14.10
CA HIS A 343 9.34 5.50 -13.97
C HIS A 343 8.65 5.66 -15.31
N PRO A 344 7.47 5.06 -15.51
CA PRO A 344 6.72 5.20 -16.75
C PRO A 344 6.27 6.64 -17.01
N LEU A 345 6.03 6.96 -18.28
CA LEU A 345 5.31 8.18 -18.66
C LEU A 345 3.81 8.04 -18.38
N THR A 346 3.10 9.16 -18.23
CA THR A 346 1.65 9.16 -17.96
C THR A 346 0.85 8.42 -19.03
N GLU A 347 1.16 8.62 -20.32
CA GLU A 347 0.48 7.94 -21.42
C GLU A 347 0.75 6.43 -21.38
N TYR A 348 1.99 6.06 -21.06
CA TYR A 348 2.41 4.66 -21.01
C TYR A 348 1.72 3.91 -19.88
N ILE A 349 1.66 4.51 -18.68
CA ILE A 349 1.05 3.86 -17.52
C ILE A 349 -0.47 3.72 -17.66
N GLN A 350 -1.10 4.70 -18.32
CA GLN A 350 -2.52 4.64 -18.65
C GLN A 350 -2.83 3.55 -19.68
N GLU A 351 -2.06 3.48 -20.77
CA GLU A 351 -2.29 2.50 -21.84
C GLU A 351 -2.02 1.07 -21.36
N LYS A 352 -0.96 0.85 -20.58
CA LYS A 352 -0.50 -0.51 -20.23
C LYS A 352 -1.05 -1.06 -18.92
N PHE A 353 -1.44 -0.20 -17.98
CA PHE A 353 -1.83 -0.63 -16.64
C PHE A 353 -3.11 0.02 -16.11
N GLY A 354 -3.74 0.89 -16.91
CA GLY A 354 -5.07 1.44 -16.61
C GLY A 354 -5.10 2.54 -15.56
N MET A 355 -3.96 3.19 -15.29
CA MET A 355 -3.85 4.21 -14.26
C MET A 355 -3.56 5.60 -14.85
N HIS A 356 -4.19 6.64 -14.29
CA HIS A 356 -4.31 7.95 -14.94
C HIS A 356 -3.21 8.97 -14.57
N TYR A 357 -2.29 8.60 -13.69
CA TYR A 357 -1.16 9.41 -13.28
C TYR A 357 0.07 8.52 -13.14
N THR A 358 1.26 9.11 -13.07
CA THR A 358 2.52 8.38 -12.97
C THR A 358 3.34 8.84 -11.77
N GLN A 359 4.46 8.15 -11.53
CA GLN A 359 5.43 8.50 -10.50
C GLN A 359 6.40 9.55 -11.02
N ASP A 360 6.16 10.78 -10.60
CA ASP A 360 7.19 11.80 -10.50
C ASP A 360 7.72 11.81 -9.07
N GLU A 361 9.03 11.89 -8.91
CA GLU A 361 9.64 11.85 -7.58
C GLU A 361 10.74 12.91 -7.39
N SER A 362 11.23 13.00 -6.17
CA SER A 362 12.43 13.74 -5.82
C SER A 362 13.15 13.07 -4.66
N TYR A 363 14.46 13.21 -4.62
CA TYR A 363 15.23 12.88 -3.42
C TYR A 363 15.61 14.15 -2.69
N TYR A 364 15.30 14.17 -1.39
CA TYR A 364 15.92 15.05 -0.42
C TYR A 364 16.92 14.24 0.39
N MET A 365 18.19 14.62 0.31
CA MET A 365 19.27 13.91 0.99
C MET A 365 19.24 14.27 2.49
N MET A 366 18.62 13.41 3.31
CA MET A 366 18.54 13.62 4.76
C MET A 366 19.89 13.44 5.45
N ASP A 367 20.71 12.52 4.95
CA ASP A 367 22.08 12.28 5.39
C ASP A 367 22.90 11.65 4.27
N THR A 368 24.21 11.84 4.29
CA THR A 368 25.15 11.32 3.27
C THR A 368 26.55 11.11 3.86
N GLU A 369 27.29 10.13 3.34
CA GLU A 369 28.76 10.13 3.46
C GLU A 369 29.42 11.03 2.40
N ASP A 370 30.73 11.26 2.55
CA ASP A 370 31.50 12.11 1.62
C ASP A 370 31.57 11.56 0.18
N ASP A 371 31.40 10.24 0.00
CA ASP A 371 31.40 9.55 -1.31
C ASP A 371 29.99 9.33 -1.88
N ALA A 372 28.95 9.92 -1.28
CA ALA A 372 27.58 9.76 -1.73
C ALA A 372 27.34 10.37 -3.13
N ILE A 373 26.66 9.60 -3.97
CA ILE A 373 26.30 9.98 -5.33
C ILE A 373 24.85 9.63 -5.64
N VAL A 374 24.27 10.32 -6.62
CA VAL A 374 23.03 9.91 -7.28
C VAL A 374 23.32 9.71 -8.77
N TYR A 375 22.87 8.58 -9.32
CA TYR A 375 22.77 8.39 -10.75
C TYR A 375 21.51 9.12 -11.22
N LEU A 376 21.63 10.07 -12.16
CA LEU A 376 20.51 10.87 -12.63
C LEU A 376 20.74 11.36 -14.07
N GLY A 377 19.93 10.81 -14.98
CA GLY A 377 20.00 11.09 -16.41
C GLY A 377 21.13 10.35 -17.10
N LEU A 378 21.25 10.61 -18.39
CA LEU A 378 22.16 9.93 -19.29
C LEU A 378 23.44 10.73 -19.50
N LYS A 379 24.53 10.06 -19.88
CA LYS A 379 25.75 10.70 -20.35
C LYS A 379 25.50 11.48 -21.62
N GLU A 380 26.27 12.54 -21.84
CA GLU A 380 26.19 13.22 -23.13
C GLU A 380 26.64 12.34 -24.29
N GLY A 381 25.92 12.45 -25.41
CA GLY A 381 26.15 11.61 -26.59
C GLY A 381 25.89 10.11 -26.38
N VAL A 382 25.12 9.73 -25.35
CA VAL A 382 24.75 8.32 -25.11
C VAL A 382 24.13 7.69 -26.37
N ASN A 383 24.48 6.44 -26.65
CA ASN A 383 23.87 5.66 -27.71
C ASN A 383 22.76 4.75 -27.13
N PRO A 384 21.48 4.99 -27.44
CA PRO A 384 20.38 4.19 -26.91
C PRO A 384 20.49 2.70 -27.25
N THR A 385 20.88 2.38 -28.48
CA THR A 385 21.00 0.99 -28.93
C THR A 385 22.11 0.24 -28.19
N GLU A 386 23.24 0.90 -27.96
CA GLU A 386 24.36 0.32 -27.20
C GLU A 386 23.99 0.11 -25.73
N MET A 387 23.38 1.09 -25.08
CA MET A 387 22.98 0.96 -23.68
C MET A 387 21.95 -0.18 -23.48
N MET A 388 20.98 -0.33 -24.39
CA MET A 388 20.02 -1.43 -24.32
C MET A 388 20.68 -2.79 -24.55
N ALA A 389 21.60 -2.89 -25.52
CA ALA A 389 22.36 -4.12 -25.75
C ALA A 389 23.20 -4.50 -24.51
N ASP A 390 23.87 -3.54 -23.87
CA ASP A 390 24.66 -3.79 -22.66
C ASP A 390 23.77 -4.24 -21.48
N LEU A 391 22.56 -3.68 -21.34
CA LEU A 391 21.58 -4.12 -20.32
C LEU A 391 21.04 -5.53 -20.60
N GLU A 392 20.74 -5.84 -21.86
CA GLU A 392 20.27 -7.16 -22.30
C GLU A 392 21.36 -8.23 -22.13
N GLU A 393 22.62 -7.91 -22.46
CA GLU A 393 23.77 -8.79 -22.23
C GLU A 393 23.94 -9.10 -20.73
N ALA A 394 23.89 -8.07 -19.88
CA ALA A 394 23.98 -8.25 -18.43
C ALA A 394 22.84 -9.11 -17.87
N GLN A 395 21.61 -8.89 -18.37
CA GLN A 395 20.44 -9.68 -17.97
C GLN A 395 20.53 -11.15 -18.43
N ALA A 396 21.19 -11.41 -19.57
CA ALA A 396 21.44 -12.75 -20.08
C ALA A 396 22.59 -13.49 -19.37
N GLY A 397 23.21 -12.89 -18.35
CA GLY A 397 24.33 -13.46 -17.60
C GLY A 397 25.69 -13.26 -18.28
N GLY A 398 25.77 -12.34 -19.25
CA GLY A 398 27.02 -11.89 -19.86
C GLY A 398 27.78 -10.92 -18.96
N LYS A 399 28.43 -9.92 -19.56
CA LYS A 399 29.18 -8.92 -18.81
C LYS A 399 28.26 -8.07 -17.93
N PRO A 400 28.67 -7.71 -16.70
CA PRO A 400 27.91 -6.77 -15.87
C PRO A 400 27.69 -5.43 -16.56
N PHE A 401 26.52 -4.83 -16.36
CA PHE A 401 26.21 -3.52 -16.91
C PHE A 401 27.07 -2.42 -16.25
N GLU A 402 27.95 -1.80 -17.02
CA GLU A 402 28.80 -0.68 -16.59
C GLU A 402 27.99 0.63 -16.56
N ALA A 403 27.20 0.85 -15.51
CA ALA A 403 26.25 1.98 -15.45
C ALA A 403 26.88 3.35 -15.73
N GLU A 404 28.10 3.62 -15.24
CA GLU A 404 28.77 4.92 -15.38
C GLU A 404 29.22 5.24 -16.82
N LYS A 405 29.28 4.23 -17.69
CA LYS A 405 29.49 4.40 -19.14
C LYS A 405 28.32 5.14 -19.79
N HIS A 406 27.10 4.90 -19.31
CA HIS A 406 25.86 5.36 -19.95
C HIS A 406 25.08 6.39 -19.14
N VAL A 407 25.19 6.33 -17.81
CA VAL A 407 24.36 7.09 -16.86
C VAL A 407 25.22 8.13 -16.16
N GLN A 408 24.69 9.34 -16.04
CA GLN A 408 25.37 10.44 -15.37
C GLN A 408 25.29 10.29 -13.85
N THR A 409 26.41 10.50 -13.16
CA THR A 409 26.50 10.53 -11.70
C THR A 409 26.70 11.95 -11.18
N TRP A 410 26.11 12.25 -10.04
CA TRP A 410 26.20 13.54 -9.36
C TRP A 410 26.63 13.34 -7.92
N PRO A 411 27.71 13.99 -7.44
CA PRO A 411 28.01 14.01 -6.02
C PRO A 411 26.89 14.75 -5.29
N VAL A 412 26.46 14.20 -4.16
CA VAL A 412 25.41 14.78 -3.34
C VAL A 412 25.85 14.90 -1.89
N LYS A 413 25.33 15.91 -1.21
CA LYS A 413 25.58 16.17 0.20
C LYS A 413 24.25 16.23 0.94
N LYS A 414 24.32 16.10 2.25
CA LYS A 414 23.21 16.39 3.15
C LYS A 414 22.54 17.71 2.78
N HIS A 415 21.22 17.67 2.65
CA HIS A 415 20.33 18.76 2.24
C HIS A 415 20.33 19.13 0.76
N ASP A 416 21.10 18.43 -0.08
CA ASP A 416 20.90 18.49 -1.53
C ASP A 416 19.54 17.91 -1.91
N HIS A 417 19.06 18.34 -3.07
CA HIS A 417 17.76 17.96 -3.61
C HIS A 417 17.87 17.66 -5.11
N VAL A 418 17.33 16.53 -5.53
CA VAL A 418 17.26 16.14 -6.94
C VAL A 418 15.82 15.88 -7.36
N LEU A 419 15.43 16.43 -8.49
CA LEU A 419 14.13 16.18 -9.12
C LEU A 419 14.25 14.99 -10.07
N ILE A 420 13.25 14.13 -10.07
CA ILE A 420 13.24 12.91 -10.88
C ILE A 420 11.87 12.80 -11.56
N PRO A 421 11.67 13.58 -12.63
CA PRO A 421 10.61 13.34 -13.60
C PRO A 421 10.45 11.90 -14.05
N ALA A 422 9.20 11.47 -14.27
CA ALA A 422 8.86 10.27 -15.02
C ALA A 422 9.63 10.17 -16.34
N GLY A 423 10.22 9.01 -16.63
CA GLY A 423 11.12 8.78 -17.77
C GLY A 423 12.60 9.10 -17.55
N THR A 424 13.01 9.60 -16.37
CA THR A 424 14.43 9.82 -16.04
C THR A 424 15.05 8.54 -15.51
N ILE A 425 16.17 8.09 -16.08
CA ILE A 425 16.96 7.01 -15.48
C ILE A 425 17.63 7.55 -14.22
N HIS A 426 17.47 6.84 -13.10
CA HIS A 426 18.02 7.26 -11.83
C HIS A 426 18.31 6.09 -10.89
N CYS A 427 19.10 6.37 -9.85
CA CYS A 427 19.38 5.48 -8.72
C CYS A 427 20.01 6.28 -7.57
N SER A 428 19.49 6.13 -6.35
CA SER A 428 20.23 6.55 -5.15
C SER A 428 21.46 5.67 -4.96
N GLY A 429 22.64 6.28 -4.84
CA GLY A 429 23.88 5.56 -4.57
C GLY A 429 23.90 4.96 -3.16
N LYS A 430 24.93 4.18 -2.87
CA LYS A 430 25.23 3.78 -1.48
C LYS A 430 25.48 5.02 -0.62
N ASN A 431 25.48 4.83 0.70
CA ASN A 431 25.91 5.84 1.67
C ASN A 431 25.02 7.10 1.68
N SER A 432 23.71 6.92 1.49
CA SER A 432 22.72 7.99 1.50
C SER A 432 21.49 7.60 2.32
N MET A 433 20.96 8.54 3.10
CA MET A 433 19.62 8.47 3.64
C MET A 433 18.74 9.45 2.85
N VAL A 434 17.84 8.91 2.04
CA VAL A 434 16.99 9.69 1.15
C VAL A 434 15.58 9.76 1.70
N LEU A 435 15.02 10.96 1.82
CA LEU A 435 13.59 11.16 1.81
C LEU A 435 13.15 11.27 0.34
N GLU A 436 12.55 10.19 -0.16
CA GLU A 436 11.84 10.20 -1.42
C GLU A 436 10.46 10.82 -1.18
N ILE A 437 10.15 11.84 -1.95
CA ILE A 437 8.79 12.37 -2.05
C ILE A 437 8.36 12.06 -3.47
N SER A 438 7.24 11.38 -3.64
CA SER A 438 6.82 10.91 -4.95
C SER A 438 5.30 10.88 -5.09
N ALA A 439 4.80 10.80 -6.32
CA ALA A 439 3.42 10.39 -6.53
C ALA A 439 3.20 8.95 -6.07
N THR A 440 1.97 8.62 -5.71
CA THR A 440 1.63 7.35 -5.07
C THR A 440 1.51 6.13 -5.98
N PRO A 441 1.86 6.07 -7.29
CA PRO A 441 1.81 4.79 -7.98
C PRO A 441 3.04 3.93 -7.69
N TYR A 442 3.15 3.49 -6.43
CA TYR A 442 4.37 2.99 -5.80
C TYR A 442 4.87 1.65 -6.30
N ILE A 443 4.00 0.85 -6.92
CA ILE A 443 4.43 -0.40 -7.56
C ILE A 443 5.17 -0.14 -8.89
N PHE A 444 5.00 1.03 -9.54
CA PHE A 444 5.44 1.29 -10.91
C PHE A 444 6.87 1.82 -11.03
N THR A 445 7.81 0.95 -10.68
CA THR A 445 9.25 1.18 -10.88
C THR A 445 9.80 0.14 -11.85
N PHE A 446 10.25 0.57 -13.04
CA PHE A 446 10.90 -0.33 -13.99
C PHE A 446 12.38 -0.42 -13.68
N LYS A 447 12.77 -1.53 -13.04
CA LYS A 447 14.18 -1.79 -12.74
C LYS A 447 14.88 -2.19 -14.04
N LEU A 448 15.95 -1.49 -14.37
CA LEU A 448 16.80 -1.76 -15.52
C LEU A 448 17.98 -2.65 -15.13
N TRP A 449 18.60 -2.36 -13.99
CA TRP A 449 19.75 -3.08 -13.49
C TRP A 449 19.77 -3.12 -11.97
N ASP A 450 20.19 -4.25 -11.41
CA ASP A 450 20.25 -4.44 -9.96
C ASP A 450 21.65 -4.85 -9.46
N TRP A 451 22.70 -4.44 -10.18
CA TRP A 451 24.09 -4.65 -9.77
C TRP A 451 24.51 -6.11 -9.65
N GLY A 452 23.85 -6.99 -10.41
CA GLY A 452 24.12 -8.44 -10.39
C GLY A 452 23.80 -9.12 -9.05
N ARG A 453 23.07 -8.47 -8.15
CA ARG A 453 22.75 -9.01 -6.82
C ARG A 453 21.51 -9.90 -6.84
N LEU A 454 21.44 -10.76 -5.84
CA LEU A 454 20.26 -11.56 -5.53
C LEU A 454 19.36 -10.81 -4.54
N GLY A 455 18.07 -11.13 -4.58
CA GLY A 455 17.11 -10.74 -3.56
C GLY A 455 17.39 -11.45 -2.22
N LEU A 456 16.63 -11.09 -1.19
CA LEU A 456 16.71 -11.74 0.13
C LEU A 456 16.27 -13.23 0.07
N ASP A 457 15.54 -13.61 -0.97
CA ASP A 457 15.13 -14.98 -1.29
C ASP A 457 16.21 -15.78 -2.05
N GLY A 458 17.36 -15.18 -2.33
CA GLY A 458 18.43 -15.79 -3.12
C GLY A 458 18.15 -15.88 -4.62
N ARG A 459 17.10 -15.22 -5.14
CA ARG A 459 16.77 -15.20 -6.57
C ARG A 459 17.07 -13.83 -7.18
N PRO A 460 17.37 -13.73 -8.49
CA PRO A 460 17.46 -12.44 -9.15
C PRO A 460 16.14 -11.66 -9.01
N ARG A 461 16.25 -10.37 -8.65
CA ARG A 461 15.07 -9.50 -8.62
C ARG A 461 14.53 -9.32 -10.05
N PRO A 462 13.20 -9.15 -10.23
CA PRO A 462 12.64 -8.88 -11.55
C PRO A 462 13.27 -7.62 -12.17
N ILE A 463 13.61 -7.72 -13.46
CA ILE A 463 14.13 -6.63 -14.32
C ILE A 463 13.11 -6.40 -15.45
N ASN A 464 12.93 -5.13 -15.82
CA ASN A 464 11.84 -4.65 -16.68
C ASN A 464 12.36 -3.84 -17.88
N ILE A 465 13.45 -4.28 -18.52
CA ILE A 465 14.09 -3.59 -19.66
C ILE A 465 13.08 -3.29 -20.78
N GLU A 466 12.18 -4.22 -21.11
CA GLU A 466 11.16 -4.04 -22.16
C GLU A 466 10.18 -2.89 -21.89
N HIS A 467 9.85 -2.65 -20.62
CA HIS A 467 9.04 -1.50 -20.22
C HIS A 467 9.90 -0.23 -20.17
N GLY A 468 11.07 -0.33 -19.54
CA GLY A 468 12.00 0.78 -19.39
C GLY A 468 12.39 1.44 -20.72
N LYS A 469 12.75 0.64 -21.74
CA LYS A 469 13.16 1.16 -23.05
C LYS A 469 12.09 1.99 -23.77
N LYS A 470 10.82 1.82 -23.41
CA LYS A 470 9.68 2.55 -24.00
C LYS A 470 9.40 3.89 -23.31
N VAL A 471 10.00 4.13 -22.14
CA VAL A 471 9.69 5.30 -21.31
C VAL A 471 10.91 6.18 -21.00
N ILE A 472 12.12 5.69 -21.25
CA ILE A 472 13.35 6.50 -21.11
C ILE A 472 13.26 7.75 -21.99
N GLN A 473 13.47 8.90 -21.35
CA GLN A 473 13.61 10.19 -22.00
C GLN A 473 15.09 10.41 -22.32
N TRP A 474 15.47 10.04 -23.54
CA TRP A 474 16.87 9.99 -24.00
C TRP A 474 17.53 11.37 -24.11
N ASP A 475 16.74 12.44 -24.12
CA ASP A 475 17.17 13.83 -24.15
C ASP A 475 17.59 14.38 -22.77
N ARG A 476 17.34 13.62 -21.69
CA ARG A 476 17.75 14.00 -20.31
C ARG A 476 19.22 13.66 -20.06
N THR A 477 20.10 14.29 -20.82
CA THR A 477 21.55 14.13 -20.78
C THR A 477 22.21 14.93 -19.67
N THR A 478 23.53 14.80 -19.50
CA THR A 478 24.33 15.46 -18.46
C THR A 478 24.08 16.97 -18.37
N GLN A 479 23.99 17.69 -19.50
CA GLN A 479 23.77 19.13 -19.46
C GLN A 479 22.33 19.46 -19.04
N TRP A 480 21.36 18.76 -19.62
CA TRP A 480 19.95 18.99 -19.30
C TRP A 480 19.64 18.69 -17.84
N THR A 481 20.16 17.59 -17.28
CA THR A 481 19.91 17.23 -15.87
C THR A 481 20.59 18.19 -14.89
N ARG A 482 21.80 18.67 -15.21
CA ARG A 482 22.46 19.74 -14.43
C ARG A 482 21.57 20.97 -14.31
N ASP A 483 21.03 21.42 -15.43
CA ASP A 483 20.32 22.69 -15.53
C ASP A 483 18.89 22.60 -14.97
N ASN A 484 18.29 21.40 -14.94
CA ASN A 484 16.87 21.25 -14.62
C ASN A 484 16.58 20.45 -13.35
N LEU A 485 17.45 19.52 -12.94
CA LEU A 485 17.11 18.51 -11.94
C LEU A 485 17.93 18.58 -10.66
N VAL A 486 19.20 18.99 -10.73
CA VAL A 486 20.12 18.98 -9.59
C VAL A 486 20.10 20.34 -8.88
N ASN A 487 19.71 20.37 -7.60
CA ASN A 487 19.72 21.57 -6.76
C ASN A 487 19.11 22.81 -7.43
N HIS A 488 18.07 22.62 -8.24
CA HIS A 488 17.35 23.71 -8.89
C HIS A 488 16.48 24.46 -7.86
N ILE A 489 17.12 25.34 -7.09
CA ILE A 489 16.51 26.09 -6.00
C ILE A 489 16.35 27.55 -6.44
N GLU A 490 15.13 27.95 -6.77
CA GLU A 490 14.81 29.36 -7.02
C GLU A 490 14.65 30.11 -5.70
N ARG A 491 15.01 31.39 -5.63
CA ARG A 491 14.77 32.23 -4.45
C ARG A 491 13.55 33.11 -4.69
N VAL A 492 12.52 33.03 -3.84
CA VAL A 492 11.27 33.81 -3.94
C VAL A 492 10.99 34.72 -2.74
N GLY A 493 11.83 34.72 -1.72
CA GLY A 493 11.75 35.68 -0.64
C GLY A 493 12.92 35.58 0.33
N GLU A 494 13.09 36.57 1.18
CA GLU A 494 14.10 36.59 2.25
C GLU A 494 13.65 37.43 3.44
N GLY A 495 14.28 37.19 4.59
CA GLY A 495 14.15 37.96 5.83
C GLY A 495 15.31 37.65 6.77
N ASP A 496 15.31 38.23 7.98
CA ASP A 496 16.40 38.04 8.93
C ASP A 496 16.56 36.56 9.33
N GLY A 497 17.69 35.98 8.95
CA GLY A 497 18.03 34.59 9.24
C GLY A 497 17.32 33.55 8.37
N TRP A 498 16.54 33.94 7.35
CA TRP A 498 15.87 32.99 6.46
C TRP A 498 15.74 33.48 5.03
N TRP A 499 15.62 32.54 4.10
CA TRP A 499 15.13 32.82 2.77
C TRP A 499 14.14 31.77 2.30
N LYS A 500 13.13 32.21 1.57
CA LYS A 500 12.12 31.39 0.92
C LYS A 500 12.66 31.06 -0.46
N SER A 501 12.86 29.78 -0.69
CA SER A 501 12.74 29.22 -2.02
C SER A 501 11.29 28.79 -2.20
N PRO A 502 10.68 28.86 -3.40
CA PRO A 502 9.55 28.02 -3.69
C PRO A 502 10.19 26.64 -3.88
N LYS A 503 10.74 26.05 -2.81
CA LYS A 503 11.15 24.66 -2.82
C LYS A 503 9.89 23.99 -3.32
N ILE A 504 9.92 23.55 -4.58
CA ILE A 504 8.83 22.85 -5.25
C ILE A 504 7.79 23.72 -6.04
N ARG A 505 8.16 24.81 -6.76
CA ARG A 505 7.21 25.41 -7.75
C ARG A 505 6.99 24.56 -9.01
N ARG A 506 7.98 23.75 -9.43
CA ARG A 506 7.83 22.83 -10.57
C ARG A 506 7.03 21.58 -10.23
N TRP A 507 6.86 21.18 -8.97
CA TRP A 507 5.85 20.14 -8.71
C TRP A 507 4.46 20.65 -9.05
N ALA A 508 4.06 21.88 -8.72
CA ALA A 508 2.75 22.38 -9.13
C ALA A 508 2.50 22.38 -10.66
N GLY A 509 3.54 22.41 -11.50
CA GLY A 509 3.42 22.25 -12.95
C GLY A 509 3.18 20.80 -13.40
N TRP A 510 3.76 19.83 -12.69
CA TRP A 510 3.67 18.40 -12.97
C TRP A 510 2.43 17.78 -12.29
N TRP A 511 2.05 18.36 -11.15
CA TRP A 511 0.96 18.00 -10.26
C TRP A 511 -0.31 18.83 -10.46
N GLY A 512 -0.26 19.78 -11.41
CA GLY A 512 -1.42 20.54 -11.87
C GLY A 512 -1.68 21.77 -11.00
N LYS A 513 -1.95 22.89 -11.66
CA LYS A 513 -2.58 24.05 -11.03
C LYS A 513 -4.06 23.80 -10.78
#